data_AF-A0A2I0N6R9-F1
#
_entry.id   AF-A0A2I0N6R9-F1
#
_cell.length_a   1.000
_cell.length_b   1.000
_cell.length_c   1.000
_cell.angle_alpha   90.00
_cell.angle_beta   90.00
_cell.angle_gamma   90.00
#
_symmetry.space_group_name_H-M   'P 1'
#
loop_
_entity.id
_entity.type
_entity.pdbx_description
1 polymer ?
#
loop_
_entity_poly.entity_id
_entity_poly.type
_entity_poly.pdbx_seq_one_letter_code
_entity_poly.pdbx_strand_id
1 'polypeptide(L)'
;MLVEFKVKNFRSFEDEVTFSMVGTKDQSFADNFFMIPPMKKDPLLKVAGIFGANASGKTNVLLAINRLSKLVKYSHRYQVNEDLPFEPFKLNKECLSKPTRFAVTFIVNDIIYNYNLAHNRNRILEENLYYYPHGHKAIIFERNVKSSKEFKFTIDVGNQTAISKRTLPNTLYLSKAALDNYAPIGVVFEWFSNTLKPIGPTDQKLVTSSPP
;
A
#
# COMPACT_ATOMS: atom_id res chain seq x y z
N MET A 1 9.36 7.66 -1.87
CA MET A 1 9.96 7.14 -0.63
C MET A 1 8.88 6.61 0.30
N LEU A 2 9.09 5.48 0.97
CA LEU A 2 8.20 4.98 2.03
C LEU A 2 8.35 5.84 3.30
N VAL A 3 7.24 6.21 3.93
CA VAL A 3 7.22 6.94 5.22
C VAL A 3 6.68 6.04 6.32
N GLU A 4 5.54 5.39 6.08
CA GLU A 4 4.88 4.54 7.05
C GLU A 4 4.14 3.41 6.33
N PHE A 5 4.13 2.22 6.92
CA PHE A 5 3.33 1.09 6.50
C PHE A 5 2.58 0.51 7.71
N LYS A 6 1.30 0.21 7.53
CA LYS A 6 0.47 -0.42 8.54
C LYS A 6 -0.20 -1.66 7.98
N VAL A 7 -0.33 -2.68 8.82
CA VAL A 7 -1.07 -3.90 8.49
C VAL A 7 -1.86 -4.39 9.69
N LYS A 8 -3.09 -4.84 9.47
CA LYS A 8 -3.94 -5.46 10.49
C LYS A 8 -4.61 -6.72 9.94
N ASN A 9 -4.80 -7.71 10.82
CA ASN A 9 -5.41 -8.99 10.49
C ASN A 9 -4.71 -9.67 9.29
N PHE A 10 -3.42 -9.95 9.46
CA PHE A 10 -2.56 -10.56 8.45
C PHE A 10 -1.58 -11.53 9.09
N ARG A 11 -1.68 -12.82 8.77
CA ARG A 11 -0.78 -13.88 9.23
C ARG A 11 -0.61 -13.92 10.76
N SER A 12 0.51 -13.40 11.29
CA SER A 12 0.78 -13.35 12.74
C SER A 12 0.26 -12.09 13.42
N PHE A 13 -0.33 -11.16 12.67
CA PHE A 13 -0.81 -9.89 13.18
C PHE A 13 -2.32 -9.92 13.31
N GLU A 14 -2.82 -10.08 14.53
CA GLU A 14 -4.24 -9.87 14.85
C GLU A 14 -4.57 -8.36 14.81
N ASP A 15 -3.82 -7.59 15.59
CA ASP A 15 -3.91 -6.13 15.68
C ASP A 15 -3.07 -5.40 14.63
N GLU A 16 -3.22 -4.08 14.62
CA GLU A 16 -2.46 -3.21 13.73
C GLU A 16 -0.98 -3.16 14.15
N VAL A 17 -0.11 -3.41 13.19
CA VAL A 17 1.34 -3.22 13.31
C VAL A 17 1.75 -2.08 12.40
N THR A 18 2.53 -1.14 12.93
CA THR A 18 3.08 0.01 12.20
C THR A 18 4.59 -0.13 12.03
N PHE A 19 5.06 0.01 10.80
CA PHE A 19 6.46 0.21 10.45
C PHE A 19 6.64 1.66 9.98
N SER A 20 7.39 2.46 10.74
CA SER A 20 7.59 3.89 10.46
C SER A 20 9.06 4.18 10.13
N MET A 21 9.27 4.97 9.09
CA MET A 21 10.56 5.55 8.72
C MET A 21 10.72 6.96 9.31
N VAL A 22 9.77 7.44 10.12
CA VAL A 22 9.89 8.72 10.81
C VAL A 22 10.93 8.57 11.91
N GLY A 23 11.95 9.41 11.83
CA GLY A 23 13.04 9.46 12.77
C GLY A 23 12.59 9.91 14.15
N THR A 24 13.25 9.40 15.18
CA THR A 24 13.05 9.85 16.55
C THR A 24 13.97 11.02 16.88
N LYS A 25 13.90 11.54 18.11
CA LYS A 25 14.84 12.57 18.59
C LYS A 25 16.26 12.03 18.86
N ASP A 26 16.47 10.73 18.73
CA ASP A 26 17.76 10.08 18.97
C ASP A 26 18.73 10.37 17.80
N GLN A 27 19.81 11.09 18.09
CA GLN A 27 20.81 11.47 17.10
C GLN A 27 22.02 10.53 17.05
N SER A 28 21.97 9.37 17.71
CA SER A 28 23.07 8.39 17.72
C SER A 28 23.52 7.97 16.32
N PHE A 29 22.64 8.08 15.32
CA PHE A 29 22.94 7.88 13.90
C PHE A 29 22.47 9.07 13.05
N ALA A 30 22.93 10.28 13.36
CA ALA A 30 22.55 11.52 12.65
C ALA A 30 22.65 11.42 11.11
N ASP A 31 23.63 10.69 10.59
CA ASP A 31 23.82 10.48 9.15
C ASP A 31 22.71 9.62 8.49
N ASN A 32 21.93 8.88 9.28
CA ASN A 32 20.79 8.10 8.81
C ASN A 32 19.53 8.97 8.62
N PHE A 33 19.55 10.24 9.02
CA PHE A 33 18.41 11.14 8.84
C PHE A 33 18.52 11.91 7.53
N PHE A 34 17.37 12.28 6.99
CA PHE A 34 17.26 13.31 5.97
C PHE A 34 15.92 14.04 6.07
N MET A 35 15.93 15.27 5.58
CA MET A 35 14.75 16.11 5.54
C MET A 35 14.28 16.25 4.10
N ILE A 36 12.98 16.36 3.95
CA ILE A 36 12.33 16.64 2.67
C ILE A 36 11.36 17.80 2.87
N PRO A 37 11.13 18.64 1.84
CA PRO A 37 10.27 19.80 1.95
C PRO A 37 8.88 19.55 2.58
N PRO A 38 8.16 18.44 2.30
CA PRO A 38 6.87 18.19 2.91
C PRO A 38 6.94 17.72 4.38
N MET A 39 8.11 17.37 4.91
CA MET A 39 8.30 16.85 6.28
C MET A 39 9.44 17.57 7.03
N LYS A 40 9.34 18.90 7.15
CA LYS A 40 10.37 19.72 7.82
C LYS A 40 10.49 19.52 9.33
N LYS A 41 9.49 18.95 10.00
CA LYS A 41 9.50 18.75 11.45
C LYS A 41 9.78 17.30 11.86
N ASP A 42 9.66 16.39 10.91
CA ASP A 42 9.71 14.95 11.12
C ASP A 42 10.75 14.37 10.14
N PRO A 43 12.04 14.36 10.52
CA PRO A 43 13.08 13.85 9.64
C PRO A 43 12.84 12.36 9.38
N LEU A 44 13.20 11.88 8.19
CA LEU A 44 13.02 10.49 7.80
C LEU A 44 14.34 9.72 7.85
N LEU A 45 14.24 8.42 8.10
CA LEU A 45 15.37 7.50 8.11
C LEU A 45 15.70 7.04 6.68
N LYS A 46 16.99 6.94 6.35
CA LYS A 46 17.48 6.32 5.09
C LYS A 46 17.40 4.80 5.17
N VAL A 47 17.69 4.25 6.35
CA VAL A 47 17.75 2.81 6.64
C VAL A 47 17.05 2.52 7.96
N ALA A 48 16.28 1.45 8.02
CA ALA A 48 15.67 0.94 9.24
C ALA A 48 15.90 -0.58 9.35
N GLY A 49 16.20 -1.05 10.57
CA GLY A 49 16.33 -2.47 10.90
C GLY A 49 15.17 -2.93 11.77
N ILE A 50 14.60 -4.10 11.48
CA ILE A 50 13.57 -4.73 12.32
C ILE A 50 14.23 -5.84 13.13
N PHE A 51 14.31 -5.67 14.45
CA PHE A 51 14.88 -6.63 15.39
C PHE A 51 13.80 -7.26 16.27
N GLY A 52 14.05 -8.48 16.74
CA GLY A 52 13.11 -9.20 17.61
C GLY A 52 13.39 -10.70 17.64
N ALA A 53 12.81 -11.40 18.60
CA ALA A 53 12.96 -12.85 18.76
C ALA A 53 12.55 -13.65 17.50
N ASN A 54 12.93 -14.93 17.43
CA ASN A 54 12.38 -15.81 16.40
C ASN A 54 10.85 -15.85 16.49
N ALA A 55 10.17 -15.94 15.33
CA ALA A 55 8.72 -15.90 15.21
C ALA A 55 8.00 -14.59 15.66
N SER A 56 8.72 -13.51 15.98
CA SER A 56 8.13 -12.19 16.32
C SER A 56 7.41 -11.46 15.17
N GLY A 57 7.30 -12.07 13.98
CA GLY A 57 6.57 -11.48 12.84
C GLY A 57 7.39 -10.57 11.93
N LYS A 58 8.71 -10.42 12.12
CA LYS A 58 9.58 -9.61 11.23
C LYS A 58 9.39 -9.90 9.74
N THR A 59 9.46 -11.18 9.38
CA THR A 59 9.25 -11.63 7.99
C THR A 59 7.83 -11.33 7.51
N ASN A 60 6.83 -11.36 8.41
CA ASN A 60 5.45 -11.04 8.05
C ASN A 60 5.25 -9.56 7.74
N VAL A 61 6.06 -8.63 8.28
CA VAL A 61 6.06 -7.23 7.83
C VAL A 61 6.47 -7.14 6.37
N LEU A 62 7.59 -7.76 5.98
CA LEU A 62 8.05 -7.78 4.58
C LEU A 62 7.05 -8.47 3.66
N LEU A 63 6.45 -9.57 4.10
CA LEU A 63 5.42 -10.29 3.34
C LEU A 63 4.13 -9.48 3.19
N ALA A 64 3.76 -8.66 4.18
CA ALA A 64 2.63 -7.75 4.10
C ALA A 64 2.87 -6.63 3.06
N ILE A 65 4.06 -6.02 3.09
CA ILE A 65 4.46 -5.01 2.08
C ILE A 65 4.45 -5.63 0.68
N ASN A 66 5.02 -6.83 0.53
CA ASN A 66 5.01 -7.57 -0.73
C ASN A 66 3.59 -7.92 -1.19
N ARG A 67 2.70 -8.31 -0.26
CA ARG A 67 1.29 -8.59 -0.56
C ARG A 67 0.59 -7.36 -1.11
N LEU A 68 0.75 -6.20 -0.46
CA LEU A 68 0.20 -4.93 -0.94
C LEU A 68 0.73 -4.57 -2.33
N SER A 69 2.05 -4.61 -2.53
CA SER A 69 2.67 -4.33 -3.83
C SER A 69 2.15 -5.25 -4.94
N LYS A 70 2.05 -6.56 -4.68
CA LYS A 70 1.50 -7.53 -5.64
C LYS A 70 0.03 -7.28 -5.97
N LEU A 71 -0.80 -6.96 -4.96
CA LEU A 71 -2.20 -6.60 -5.19
C LEU A 71 -2.31 -5.37 -6.11
N VAL A 72 -1.58 -4.29 -5.80
CA VAL A 72 -1.56 -3.08 -6.63
C VAL A 72 -1.08 -3.38 -8.05
N LYS A 73 -0.02 -4.18 -8.22
CA LYS A 73 0.54 -4.45 -9.54
C LYS A 73 -0.33 -5.38 -10.38
N TYR A 74 -1.02 -6.35 -9.78
CA TYR A 74 -1.58 -7.48 -10.52
C TYR A 74 -3.09 -7.68 -10.37
N SER A 75 -3.79 -6.95 -9.50
CA SER A 75 -5.24 -7.18 -9.32
C SER A 75 -6.10 -6.86 -10.54
N HIS A 76 -5.58 -6.08 -11.50
CA HIS A 76 -6.23 -5.83 -12.78
C HIS A 76 -6.33 -7.09 -13.68
N ARG A 77 -5.62 -8.18 -13.32
CA ARG A 77 -5.62 -9.45 -14.05
C ARG A 77 -6.64 -10.45 -13.51
N TYR A 78 -7.20 -10.18 -12.32
CA TYR A 78 -8.15 -11.09 -11.70
C TYR A 78 -9.44 -11.20 -12.51
N GLN A 79 -9.96 -12.41 -12.60
CA GLN A 79 -11.23 -12.69 -13.26
C GLN A 79 -12.40 -12.49 -12.30
N VAL A 80 -13.61 -12.40 -12.86
CA VAL A 80 -14.85 -12.33 -12.05
C VAL A 80 -14.93 -13.56 -11.14
N ASN A 81 -15.23 -13.35 -9.86
CA ASN A 81 -15.31 -14.38 -8.81
C ASN A 81 -13.99 -15.10 -8.46
N GLU A 82 -12.85 -14.66 -9.00
CA GLU A 82 -11.55 -15.14 -8.54
C GLU A 82 -11.26 -14.63 -7.12
N ASP A 83 -10.78 -15.53 -6.25
CA ASP A 83 -10.43 -15.19 -4.88
C ASP A 83 -9.18 -14.30 -4.81
N LEU A 84 -9.28 -13.25 -4.00
CA LEU A 84 -8.16 -12.44 -3.56
C LEU A 84 -7.25 -13.24 -2.61
N PRO A 85 -5.93 -12.99 -2.63
CA PRO A 85 -5.01 -13.62 -1.69
C PRO A 85 -5.24 -13.11 -0.26
N PHE A 86 -6.08 -13.84 0.48
CA PHE A 86 -6.53 -13.48 1.82
C PHE A 86 -5.93 -14.42 2.88
N GLU A 87 -4.98 -13.89 3.65
CA GLU A 87 -4.23 -14.61 4.68
C GLU A 87 -4.41 -13.93 6.05
N PRO A 88 -5.63 -13.98 6.65
CA PRO A 88 -5.91 -13.31 7.92
C PRO A 88 -5.17 -13.96 9.08
N PHE A 89 -5.25 -13.35 10.26
CA PHE A 89 -4.83 -13.97 11.51
C PHE A 89 -5.75 -15.17 11.82
N LYS A 90 -5.15 -16.35 11.99
CA LYS A 90 -5.91 -17.62 12.07
C LYS A 90 -6.17 -18.14 13.48
N LEU A 91 -5.47 -17.63 14.50
CA LEU A 91 -5.62 -18.13 15.88
C LEU A 91 -6.87 -17.59 16.58
N ASN A 92 -7.52 -16.57 16.01
CA ASN A 92 -8.83 -16.08 16.44
C ASN A 92 -9.86 -16.32 15.33
N LYS A 93 -10.92 -17.10 15.62
CA LYS A 93 -11.97 -17.43 14.64
C LYS A 93 -12.69 -16.19 14.11
N GLU A 94 -12.84 -15.14 14.92
CA GLU A 94 -13.47 -13.91 14.47
C GLU A 94 -12.68 -13.23 13.34
N CYS A 95 -11.35 -13.33 13.38
CA CYS A 95 -10.46 -12.72 12.41
C CYS A 95 -10.62 -13.30 10.99
N LEU A 96 -11.13 -14.53 10.86
CA LEU A 96 -11.43 -15.15 9.56
C LEU A 96 -12.54 -14.43 8.79
N SER A 97 -13.44 -13.75 9.52
CA SER A 97 -14.53 -12.95 8.94
C SER A 97 -14.19 -11.46 8.81
N LYS A 98 -13.15 -11.00 9.51
CA LYS A 98 -12.70 -9.60 9.49
C LYS A 98 -11.83 -9.36 8.25
N PRO A 99 -11.83 -8.13 7.68
CA PRO A 99 -10.96 -7.82 6.54
C PRO A 99 -9.48 -7.79 6.96
N THR A 100 -8.59 -8.07 6.01
CA THR A 100 -7.19 -7.66 6.11
C THR A 100 -7.09 -6.19 5.70
N ARG A 101 -6.34 -5.39 6.46
CA ARG A 101 -6.12 -3.98 6.17
C ARG A 101 -4.67 -3.66 5.94
N PHE A 102 -4.42 -2.82 4.95
CA PHE A 102 -3.13 -2.22 4.66
C PHE A 102 -3.29 -0.71 4.59
N ALA A 103 -2.32 0.02 5.12
CA ALA A 103 -2.16 1.45 4.87
C ALA A 103 -0.69 1.73 4.55
N VAL A 104 -0.46 2.66 3.63
CA VAL A 104 0.90 3.12 3.31
C VAL A 104 0.90 4.62 3.07
N THR A 105 1.83 5.27 3.76
CA THR A 105 2.17 6.67 3.56
C THR A 105 3.51 6.71 2.83
N PHE A 106 3.55 7.41 1.70
CA PHE A 106 4.74 7.52 0.89
C PHE A 106 4.78 8.86 0.16
N ILE A 107 5.96 9.20 -0.37
CA ILE A 107 6.22 10.49 -0.96
C ILE A 107 6.73 10.32 -2.37
N VAL A 108 6.13 11.04 -3.32
CA VAL A 108 6.54 11.09 -4.71
C VAL A 108 6.49 12.54 -5.17
N ASN A 109 7.56 13.02 -5.81
CA ASN A 109 7.66 14.40 -6.32
C ASN A 109 7.28 15.44 -5.24
N ASP A 110 7.83 15.29 -4.03
CA ASP A 110 7.58 16.15 -2.86
C ASP A 110 6.11 16.23 -2.37
N ILE A 111 5.25 15.32 -2.84
CA ILE A 111 3.86 15.20 -2.40
C ILE A 111 3.69 13.95 -1.55
N ILE A 112 3.04 14.09 -0.40
CA ILE A 112 2.66 12.95 0.46
C ILE A 112 1.40 12.32 -0.12
N TYR A 113 1.39 10.99 -0.17
CA TYR A 113 0.26 10.16 -0.54
C TYR A 113 -0.07 9.18 0.58
N ASN A 114 -1.36 9.01 0.84
CA ASN A 114 -1.89 8.00 1.75
C ASN A 114 -2.77 7.05 0.95
N TYR A 115 -2.37 5.79 0.88
CA TYR A 115 -3.15 4.73 0.26
C TYR A 115 -3.61 3.74 1.33
N ASN A 116 -4.92 3.47 1.39
CA ASN A 116 -5.50 2.49 2.29
C ASN A 116 -6.31 1.46 1.53
N LEU A 117 -6.28 0.22 2.02
CA LEU A 117 -6.96 -0.93 1.45
C LEU A 117 -7.52 -1.83 2.56
N ALA A 118 -8.79 -2.20 2.45
CA ALA A 118 -9.40 -3.30 3.19
C ALA A 118 -10.02 -4.30 2.23
N HIS A 119 -9.66 -5.58 2.35
CA HIS A 119 -10.25 -6.63 1.52
C HIS A 119 -10.49 -7.91 2.33
N ASN A 120 -11.38 -8.76 1.81
CA ASN A 120 -11.55 -10.13 2.27
C ASN A 120 -11.14 -11.10 1.13
N ARG A 121 -11.54 -12.37 1.25
CA ARG A 121 -11.27 -13.38 0.23
C ARG A 121 -11.87 -13.05 -1.14
N ASN A 122 -13.02 -12.39 -1.20
CA ASN A 122 -13.80 -12.32 -2.43
C ASN A 122 -13.85 -10.93 -3.05
N ARG A 123 -13.64 -9.86 -2.27
CA ARG A 123 -13.76 -8.49 -2.78
C ARG A 123 -12.95 -7.46 -1.99
N ILE A 124 -12.74 -6.33 -2.66
CA ILE A 124 -12.30 -5.07 -2.05
C ILE A 124 -13.50 -4.46 -1.33
N LEU A 125 -13.29 -4.08 -0.06
CA LEU A 125 -14.33 -3.52 0.80
C LEU A 125 -14.15 -2.00 0.95
N GLU A 126 -12.91 -1.57 1.14
CA GLU A 126 -12.52 -0.16 1.23
C GLU A 126 -11.22 0.04 0.44
N GLU A 127 -11.14 1.12 -0.33
CA GLU A 127 -9.91 1.52 -1.00
C GLU A 127 -9.92 3.04 -1.15
N ASN A 128 -8.86 3.73 -0.79
CA ASN A 128 -8.81 5.17 -0.95
C ASN A 128 -7.38 5.65 -1.16
N LEU A 129 -7.29 6.76 -1.89
CA LEU A 129 -6.05 7.44 -2.19
C LEU A 129 -6.23 8.93 -1.93
N TYR A 130 -5.46 9.42 -0.97
CA TYR A 130 -5.33 10.83 -0.65
C TYR A 130 -3.95 11.32 -1.03
N TYR A 131 -3.86 12.61 -1.31
CA TYR A 131 -2.60 13.30 -1.54
C TYR A 131 -2.62 14.65 -0.82
N TYR A 132 -1.45 15.20 -0.50
CA TYR A 132 -1.30 16.42 0.30
C TYR A 132 -0.54 17.50 -0.46
N PRO A 133 -1.09 18.03 -1.57
CA PRO A 133 -0.47 19.12 -2.30
C PRO A 133 -0.39 20.33 -1.38
N HIS A 134 0.79 20.94 -1.27
CA HIS A 134 1.03 22.08 -0.38
C HIS A 134 0.61 21.80 1.09
N GLY A 135 0.61 20.53 1.52
CA GLY A 135 0.25 20.12 2.89
C GLY A 135 -1.25 19.96 3.16
N HIS A 136 -2.13 20.25 2.19
CA HIS A 136 -3.58 20.13 2.38
C HIS A 136 -4.13 18.80 1.85
N LYS A 137 -4.91 18.07 2.66
CA LYS A 137 -5.51 16.81 2.23
C LYS A 137 -6.47 17.02 1.05
N ALA A 138 -6.24 16.29 -0.03
CA ALA A 138 -7.13 16.21 -1.18
C ALA A 138 -7.43 14.74 -1.55
N ILE A 139 -8.60 14.51 -2.17
CA ILE A 139 -9.11 13.17 -2.50
C ILE A 139 -8.85 12.88 -3.98
N ILE A 140 -8.12 11.81 -4.29
CA ILE A 140 -8.06 11.29 -5.65
C ILE A 140 -9.29 10.41 -5.89
N PHE A 141 -9.47 9.39 -5.03
CA PHE A 141 -10.67 8.56 -5.00
C PHE A 141 -10.93 7.96 -3.63
N GLU A 142 -12.19 7.63 -3.36
CA GLU A 142 -12.61 6.73 -2.28
C GLU A 142 -13.54 5.66 -2.85
N ARG A 143 -13.37 4.43 -2.39
CA ARG A 143 -14.23 3.27 -2.60
C ARG A 143 -14.65 2.72 -1.25
N ASN A 144 -15.94 2.55 -1.02
CA ASN A 144 -16.49 1.92 0.18
C ASN A 144 -17.80 1.19 -0.15
N VAL A 145 -17.79 -0.13 -0.06
CA VAL A 145 -18.93 -0.98 -0.44
C VAL A 145 -20.16 -0.85 0.48
N LYS A 146 -20.00 -0.23 1.66
CA LYS A 146 -21.10 0.06 2.59
C LYS A 146 -21.74 1.42 2.36
N SER A 147 -21.12 2.27 1.53
CA SER A 147 -21.65 3.59 1.19
C SER A 147 -22.79 3.49 0.17
N SER A 148 -23.75 4.41 0.24
CA SER A 148 -24.84 4.52 -0.76
C SER A 148 -24.30 4.82 -2.16
N LYS A 149 -23.17 5.52 -2.24
CA LYS A 149 -22.35 5.66 -3.44
C LYS A 149 -21.02 4.97 -3.17
N GLU A 150 -20.82 3.80 -3.77
CA GLU A 150 -19.61 2.99 -3.54
C GLU A 150 -18.35 3.79 -3.86
N PHE A 151 -18.37 4.61 -4.91
CA PHE A 151 -17.24 5.46 -5.29
C PHE A 151 -17.52 6.95 -5.06
N LYS A 152 -16.49 7.67 -4.64
CA LYS A 152 -16.47 9.13 -4.53
C LYS A 152 -15.22 9.69 -5.21
N PHE A 153 -15.43 10.69 -6.06
CA PHE A 153 -14.40 11.40 -6.81
C PHE A 153 -14.58 12.91 -6.61
N THR A 154 -13.47 13.65 -6.52
CA THR A 154 -13.50 15.13 -6.42
C THR A 154 -12.82 15.83 -7.59
N ILE A 155 -12.10 15.07 -8.41
CA ILE A 155 -11.42 15.50 -9.63
C ILE A 155 -11.83 14.56 -10.78
N ASP A 156 -11.84 15.05 -12.02
CA ASP A 156 -12.13 14.28 -13.24
C ASP A 156 -13.29 13.28 -13.10
N VAL A 157 -14.37 13.71 -12.44
CA VAL A 157 -15.45 12.85 -11.96
C VAL A 157 -16.04 11.99 -13.09
N GLY A 158 -16.23 12.56 -14.28
CA GLY A 158 -16.76 11.82 -15.44
C GLY A 158 -15.86 10.66 -15.87
N ASN A 159 -14.55 10.91 -16.02
CA ASN A 159 -13.59 9.89 -16.42
C ASN A 159 -13.45 8.81 -15.34
N GLN A 160 -13.28 9.23 -14.08
CA GLN A 160 -13.15 8.30 -12.96
C GLN A 160 -14.40 7.42 -12.77
N THR A 161 -15.60 7.97 -13.01
CA THR A 161 -16.87 7.23 -13.00
C THR A 161 -16.94 6.21 -14.14
N ALA A 162 -16.43 6.54 -15.32
CA ALA A 162 -16.38 5.58 -16.44
C ALA A 162 -15.45 4.41 -16.12
N ILE A 163 -14.29 4.67 -15.51
CA ILE A 163 -13.35 3.63 -15.05
C ILE A 163 -14.01 2.78 -13.96
N SER A 164 -14.65 3.40 -12.96
CA SER A 164 -15.21 2.68 -11.81
C SER A 164 -16.32 1.70 -12.19
N LYS A 165 -17.14 2.03 -13.20
CA LYS A 165 -18.16 1.13 -13.76
C LYS A 165 -17.57 -0.14 -14.37
N ARG A 166 -16.30 -0.10 -14.77
CA ARG A 166 -15.55 -1.23 -15.37
C ARG A 166 -14.61 -1.91 -14.37
N THR A 167 -14.60 -1.48 -13.11
CA THR A 167 -13.76 -2.06 -12.06
C THR A 167 -14.50 -3.18 -11.35
N LEU A 168 -13.94 -4.40 -11.36
CA LEU A 168 -14.56 -5.54 -10.70
C LEU A 168 -14.56 -5.42 -9.17
N PRO A 169 -15.46 -6.14 -8.46
CA PRO A 169 -15.46 -6.20 -6.99
C PRO A 169 -14.14 -6.66 -6.37
N ASN A 170 -13.41 -7.56 -7.04
CA ASN A 170 -12.12 -8.12 -6.61
C ASN A 170 -10.90 -7.46 -7.29
N THR A 171 -11.07 -6.36 -8.02
CA THR A 171 -9.97 -5.59 -8.59
C THR A 171 -9.82 -4.27 -7.84
N LEU A 172 -8.57 -3.90 -7.53
CA LEU A 172 -8.29 -2.57 -6.99
C LEU A 172 -8.57 -1.50 -8.04
N TYR A 173 -9.26 -0.44 -7.64
CA TYR A 173 -9.47 0.73 -8.48
C TYR A 173 -8.14 1.34 -8.89
N LEU A 174 -7.16 1.40 -7.99
CA LEU A 174 -5.81 1.89 -8.31
C LEU A 174 -5.19 1.12 -9.50
N SER A 175 -5.27 -0.21 -9.47
CA SER A 175 -4.74 -1.07 -10.53
C SER A 175 -5.49 -0.87 -11.85
N LYS A 176 -6.83 -0.77 -11.79
CA LYS A 176 -7.66 -0.62 -13.00
C LYS A 176 -7.49 0.76 -13.63
N ALA A 177 -7.45 1.83 -12.83
CA ALA A 177 -7.25 3.17 -13.34
C ALA A 177 -5.84 3.39 -13.90
N ALA A 178 -4.82 2.72 -13.35
CA ALA A 178 -3.49 2.69 -13.95
C ALA A 178 -3.49 1.99 -15.32
N LEU A 179 -4.18 0.85 -15.45
CA LEU A 179 -4.35 0.14 -16.73
C LEU A 179 -5.07 1.00 -17.78
N ASP A 180 -6.05 1.80 -17.35
CA ASP A 180 -6.77 2.75 -18.21
C ASP A 180 -5.98 4.07 -18.43
N ASN A 181 -4.70 4.14 -18.05
CA ASN A 181 -3.81 5.29 -18.19
C ASN A 181 -4.31 6.60 -17.56
N TYR A 182 -5.01 6.52 -16.41
CA TYR A 182 -5.44 7.72 -15.69
C TYR A 182 -4.26 8.39 -14.98
N ALA A 183 -3.83 9.54 -15.50
CA ALA A 183 -2.58 10.20 -15.13
C ALA A 183 -2.38 10.46 -13.62
N PRO A 184 -3.39 10.93 -12.84
CA PRO A 184 -3.22 11.13 -11.39
C PRO A 184 -2.89 9.85 -10.61
N ILE A 185 -3.24 8.69 -11.16
CA ILE A 185 -2.94 7.37 -10.57
C ILE A 185 -1.60 6.81 -11.09
N GLY A 186 -1.17 7.18 -12.29
CA GLY A 186 0.08 6.71 -12.90
C GLY A 186 1.29 6.87 -11.98
N VAL A 187 1.51 8.07 -11.43
CA VAL A 187 2.64 8.37 -10.53
C VAL A 187 2.64 7.49 -9.26
N VAL A 188 1.46 7.19 -8.72
CA VAL A 188 1.31 6.32 -7.55
C VAL A 188 1.59 4.87 -7.91
N PHE A 189 1.04 4.41 -9.04
CA PHE A 189 1.26 3.05 -9.52
C PHE A 189 2.73 2.78 -9.86
N GLU A 190 3.41 3.75 -10.46
CA GLU A 190 4.86 3.70 -10.72
C GLU A 190 5.67 3.60 -9.43
N TRP A 191 5.29 4.33 -8.37
CA TRP A 191 5.96 4.19 -7.09
C TRP A 191 5.88 2.76 -6.54
N PHE A 192 4.70 2.14 -6.57
CA PHE A 192 4.54 0.72 -6.16
C PHE A 192 5.31 -0.25 -7.06
N SER A 193 5.44 0.06 -8.35
CA SER A 193 6.03 -0.84 -9.34
C SER A 193 7.56 -0.76 -9.39
N ASN A 194 8.09 0.46 -9.29
CA ASN A 194 9.49 0.77 -9.60
C ASN A 194 10.28 1.22 -8.37
N THR A 195 9.63 1.79 -7.36
CA THR A 195 10.32 2.28 -6.15
C THR A 195 10.19 1.30 -4.98
N LEU A 196 8.98 0.82 -4.69
CA LEU A 196 8.76 -0.16 -3.65
C LEU A 196 9.15 -1.55 -4.16
N LYS A 197 10.38 -1.98 -3.85
CA LYS A 197 10.92 -3.30 -4.21
C LYS A 197 11.12 -4.16 -2.95
N PRO A 198 10.09 -4.89 -2.49
CA PRO A 198 10.29 -5.93 -1.49
C PRO A 198 11.17 -7.01 -2.11
N ILE A 199 12.32 -7.29 -1.49
CA ILE A 199 13.21 -8.38 -1.88
C ILE A 199 13.13 -9.44 -0.80
N GLY A 200 12.62 -10.61 -1.17
CA GLY A 200 12.51 -11.76 -0.28
C GLY A 200 13.15 -13.02 -0.87
N PRO A 201 13.29 -14.09 -0.06
CA PRO A 201 13.90 -15.35 -0.50
C PRO A 201 13.12 -16.09 -1.60
N THR A 202 11.90 -15.65 -1.93
CA THR A 202 11.08 -16.20 -3.03
C THR A 202 11.24 -15.45 -4.35
N ASP A 203 12.00 -14.36 -4.38
CA ASP A 203 12.32 -13.64 -5.61
C ASP A 203 13.56 -14.27 -6.26
N GLN A 204 13.35 -15.16 -7.25
CA GLN A 204 14.46 -15.77 -8.00
C GLN A 204 15.20 -14.72 -8.84
N LYS A 205 16.52 -14.60 -8.58
CA LYS A 205 17.62 -14.04 -9.38
C LYS A 205 17.49 -12.57 -9.88
N LEU A 206 18.19 -11.66 -9.19
CA LEU A 206 18.80 -10.45 -9.77
C LEU A 206 20.32 -10.57 -9.85
N VAL A 207 20.83 -11.77 -10.16
CA VAL A 207 22.22 -11.95 -10.61
C VAL A 207 22.17 -12.50 -12.01
N THR A 208 21.90 -11.64 -12.98
CA THR A 208 22.29 -11.90 -14.37
C THR A 208 23.75 -11.51 -14.47
N SER A 209 24.61 -12.52 -14.49
CA SER A 209 25.97 -12.41 -15.03
C SER A 209 25.90 -11.73 -16.40
N SER A 210 26.62 -10.62 -16.56
CA SER A 210 26.88 -10.02 -17.86
C SER A 210 27.59 -11.06 -18.76
N PRO A 211 27.20 -11.24 -20.03
CA PRO A 211 27.96 -12.02 -20.99
C PRO A 211 29.28 -11.31 -21.35
N PRO A 212 30.26 -12.04 -21.91
CA PRO A 212 31.69 -11.68 -21.92
C PRO A 212 32.02 -10.44 -22.76
#